data_AF-A0A2I1CD41-F1
#
_entry.id   AF-A0A2I1CD41-F1
#
_cell.length_a   1.000
_cell.length_b   1.000
_cell.length_c   1.000
_cell.angle_alpha   90.00
_cell.angle_beta   90.00
_cell.angle_gamma   90.00
#
_symmetry.space_group_name_H-M   'P 1'
#
loop_
_entity.id
_entity.type
_entity.pdbx_description
1 polymer ?
#
loop_
_entity_poly.entity_id
_entity_poly.type
_entity_poly.pdbx_seq_one_letter_code
_entity_poly.pdbx_strand_id
1 'polypeptide(L)' 'MSSHTGLIRRNAVYLTTIFAGAFAFEMAFDTTSNKIWDTMNRGRQWKDIKHRYMNKEEEEED' A
#
# COMPACT_ATOMS: atom_id res chain seq x y z
N MET A 1 15.10 -44.87 -11.85
CA MET A 1 14.87 -43.49 -12.34
C MET A 1 13.87 -42.84 -11.38
N SER A 2 14.33 -42.12 -10.36
CA SER A 2 13.45 -41.57 -9.31
C SER A 2 13.06 -40.13 -9.63
N SER A 3 11.77 -39.82 -9.52
CA SER A 3 11.06 -38.65 -10.04
C SER A 3 11.53 -37.30 -9.50
N HIS A 4 12.17 -36.48 -10.35
CA HIS A 4 12.41 -35.05 -10.11
C HIS A 4 11.13 -34.19 -10.12
N THR A 5 10.05 -34.70 -10.71
CA THR A 5 8.79 -33.98 -10.95
C THR A 5 8.03 -33.63 -9.67
N GLY A 6 8.10 -34.49 -8.63
CA GLY A 6 7.44 -34.24 -7.34
C GLY A 6 8.09 -33.13 -6.52
N LEU A 7 9.41 -32.99 -6.61
CA LEU A 7 10.17 -31.98 -5.88
C LEU A 7 9.99 -30.58 -6.50
N ILE A 8 10.01 -30.47 -7.83
CA ILE A 8 9.81 -29.19 -8.53
C ILE A 8 8.37 -28.68 -8.35
N ARG A 9 7.37 -29.56 -8.44
CA ARG A 9 5.95 -29.20 -8.24
C ARG A 9 5.70 -28.64 -6.84
N ARG A 10 6.30 -29.21 -5.80
CA ARG A 10 6.14 -28.72 -4.42
C ARG A 10 6.84 -27.38 -4.17
N ASN A 11 8.02 -27.16 -4.77
CA ASN A 11 8.69 -25.85 -4.72
C ASN A 11 7.90 -24.78 -5.48
N ALA A 12 7.37 -25.09 -6.67
CA ALA A 12 6.58 -24.14 -7.44
C ALA A 12 5.31 -23.72 -6.69
N VAL A 13 4.57 -24.67 -6.10
CA VAL A 13 3.39 -24.35 -5.28
C VAL A 13 3.77 -23.50 -4.06
N TYR A 14 4.87 -23.82 -3.39
CA TYR A 14 5.36 -23.05 -2.23
C TYR A 14 5.71 -21.60 -2.61
N LEU A 15 6.50 -21.41 -3.67
CA LEU A 15 6.89 -20.09 -4.16
C LEU A 15 5.69 -19.27 -4.63
N THR A 16 4.77 -19.87 -5.39
CA THR A 16 3.55 -19.20 -5.83
C THR A 16 2.68 -18.78 -4.64
N THR A 17 2.58 -19.63 -3.62
CA THR A 17 1.80 -19.30 -2.41
C THR A 17 2.44 -18.15 -1.65
N ILE A 18 3.77 -18.14 -1.50
CA ILE A 18 4.49 -17.03 -0.86
C ILE A 18 4.26 -15.73 -1.62
N PHE A 19 4.45 -15.73 -2.95
CA PHE A 19 4.28 -14.52 -3.73
C PHE A 19 2.85 -14.01 -3.70
N ALA A 20 1.85 -14.90 -3.88
CA ALA A 20 0.46 -14.52 -3.77
C ALA A 20 0.12 -13.95 -2.38
N GLY A 21 0.63 -14.57 -1.31
CA GLY A 21 0.48 -14.09 0.05
C GLY A 21 1.14 -12.74 0.28
N ALA A 22 2.34 -12.54 -0.24
CA ALA A 22 3.09 -11.28 -0.13
C ALA A 22 2.34 -10.13 -0.83
N PHE A 23 1.85 -10.33 -2.06
CA PHE A 23 1.06 -9.31 -2.76
C PHE A 23 -0.24 -8.98 -2.02
N ALA A 24 -0.98 -9.99 -1.57
CA ALA A 24 -2.21 -9.77 -0.81
C ALA A 24 -1.93 -9.01 0.51
N PHE A 25 -0.85 -9.38 1.20
CA PHE A 25 -0.42 -8.71 2.42
C PHE A 25 0.00 -7.27 2.17
N GLU A 26 0.78 -7.00 1.14
CA GLU A 26 1.24 -5.65 0.77
C GLU A 26 0.06 -4.70 0.58
N MET A 27 -0.94 -5.08 -0.22
CA MET A 27 -2.13 -4.24 -0.45
C MET A 27 -2.91 -3.95 0.84
N ALA A 28 -3.11 -4.98 1.66
CA ALA A 28 -3.84 -4.85 2.93
C ALA A 28 -3.05 -3.99 3.92
N PHE A 29 -1.75 -4.19 4.00
CA PHE A 29 -0.86 -3.46 4.90
C PHE A 29 -0.76 -1.99 4.50
N ASP A 30 -0.57 -1.67 3.23
CA ASP A 30 -0.51 -0.29 2.73
C ASP A 30 -1.81 0.47 3.05
N THR A 31 -2.96 -0.09 2.65
CA THR A 31 -4.26 0.54 2.90
C THR A 31 -4.51 0.78 4.38
N THR A 32 -4.23 -0.22 5.21
CA THR A 32 -4.45 -0.14 6.66
C THR A 32 -3.51 0.86 7.32
N SER A 33 -2.23 0.81 6.97
CA SER A 33 -1.21 1.70 7.54
C SER A 33 -1.47 3.15 7.15
N ASN A 34 -1.84 3.42 5.90
CA ASN A 34 -2.24 4.74 5.43
C ASN A 34 -3.46 5.25 6.21
N LYS A 35 -4.49 4.41 6.42
CA LYS A 35 -5.67 4.80 7.22
C LYS A 35 -5.34 5.13 8.67
N ILE A 36 -4.46 4.34 9.30
CA ILE A 36 -4.00 4.61 10.67
C ILE A 36 -3.25 5.93 10.71
N TRP A 37 -2.29 6.13 9.80
CA TRP A 37 -1.52 7.35 9.69
C TRP A 37 -2.42 8.58 9.49
N ASP A 38 -3.39 8.47 8.59
CA ASP A 38 -4.34 9.53 8.28
C ASP A 38 -5.18 9.94 9.48
N THR A 39 -5.61 8.95 10.25
CA THR A 39 -6.42 9.15 11.45
C THR A 39 -5.60 9.84 12.54
N MET A 40 -4.37 9.38 12.75
CA MET A 40 -3.46 9.94 13.76
C MET A 40 -3.01 11.37 13.43
N ASN A 41 -2.86 11.69 12.14
CA ASN A 41 -2.36 13.00 11.68
C ASN A 41 -3.46 13.91 11.12
N ARG A 42 -4.73 13.60 11.38
CA ARG A 42 -5.86 14.38 10.90
C ARG A 42 -5.74 15.86 11.28
N GLY A 43 -5.96 16.74 10.31
CA GLY A 43 -5.87 18.19 10.47
C GLY A 43 -4.45 18.75 10.35
N ARG A 44 -3.44 17.89 10.20
CA ARG A 44 -2.03 18.29 10.00
C ARG A 44 -1.51 17.91 8.62
N GLN A 45 -2.21 17.04 7.89
CA GLN A 45 -1.77 16.61 6.58
C GLN A 45 -2.03 17.70 5.55
N TRP A 46 -1.18 17.77 4.51
CA TRP A 46 -1.36 18.72 3.42
C TRP A 46 -2.76 18.64 2.81
N LYS A 47 -3.27 17.42 2.56
CA LYS A 47 -4.63 17.21 2.03
C LYS A 47 -5.74 17.81 2.91
N ASP A 48 -5.50 17.96 4.21
CA ASP A 48 -6.46 18.55 5.15
C ASP A 48 -6.38 20.09 5.13
N ILE A 49 -5.19 20.67 4.92
CA ILE A 49 -4.95 22.12 5.06
C ILE A 49 -4.75 22.87 3.73
N LYS A 50 -4.57 22.17 2.61
CA LYS A 50 -4.25 22.74 1.29
C LYS A 50 -5.20 23.87 0.87
N HIS A 51 -6.49 23.70 1.12
CA HIS A 51 -7.53 24.68 0.79
C HIS A 51 -7.31 26.06 1.44
N ARG A 52 -6.55 26.13 2.55
CA ARG A 52 -6.21 27.40 3.20
C ARG A 52 -5.18 28.22 2.44
N TYR A 53 -4.39 27.58 1.58
CA TYR A 53 -3.29 28.21 0.86
C TYR A 53 -3.65 28.48 -0.60
N MET A 54 -4.38 27.57 -1.26
CA MET A 54 -4.84 27.80 -2.64
C MET A 54 -5.78 29.01 -2.73
N ASN A 55 -6.72 29.16 -1.80
CA ASN A 55 -7.61 30.33 -1.79
C ASN A 55 -6.84 31.63 -1.52
N LYS A 56 -5.73 31.56 -0.76
CA LYS A 56 -4.90 32.71 -0.47
C LYS A 56 -4.08 33.15 -1.68
N GLU A 57 -3.59 32.20 -2.47
CA GLU A 57 -2.92 32.48 -3.75
C GLU A 57 -3.91 33.13 -4.74
N GLU A 58 -5.15 32.62 -4.83
CA GLU A 58 -6.21 33.24 -5.66
C GLU A 58 -6.58 34.67 -5.19
N GLU A 59 -6.69 34.90 -3.88
CA GLU A 59 -6.96 36.25 -3.32
C GLU A 59 -5.77 37.24 -3.48
N GLU A 60 -4.54 36.75 -3.64
CA GLU A 60 -3.34 37.58 -3.86
C GLU A 60 -3.11 37.92 -5.36
N GLU A 61 -3.75 37.19 -6.29
CA GLU A 61 -3.66 37.42 -7.74
C GLU A 61 -4.74 38.38 -8.30
N ASP A 62 -5.82 38.65 -7.55
CA ASP A 62 -6.88 39.63 -7.86
C ASP A 62 -6.60 41.03 -7.27
#